data_AF-A0A918K4Z4-F1
#
_entry.id   AF-A0A918K4Z4-F1
#
_cell.length_a   1.000
_cell.length_b   1.000
_cell.length_c   1.000
_cell.angle_alpha   90.00
_cell.angle_beta   90.00
_cell.angle_gamma   90.00
#
_symmetry.space_group_name_H-M   'P 1'
#
loop_
_entity.id
_entity.type
_entity.pdbx_description
1 polymer ?
#
loop_
_entity_poly.entity_id
_entity_poly.type
_entity_poly.pdbx_seq_one_letter_code
_entity_poly.pdbx_strand_id
1 'polypeptide(L)'
;MNFTESPIAGAYIIDVNRIGDDRGFFGRLWCEQEFEKMGLVTRIRQSNIGVSRTAGTLRGLHYQRAPHQEVKIVRCSRGAMYDVIVDLRTDSPSYGQWFGLELNQDNATMLYVPEGCATGYQTLVDDTEMYYLTSEFYHPESATGVRYNDPSFNIQWPMEVTVISDNDTQWPDHTG
;
A
#
# COMPACT_ATOMS: atom_id res chain seq x y z
N MET A 1 -4.38 15.17 10.81
CA MET A 1 -3.66 14.35 9.81
C MET A 1 -3.77 15.12 8.51
N ASN A 2 -2.76 15.10 7.66
CA ASN A 2 -2.82 15.82 6.38
C ASN A 2 -3.00 14.80 5.26
N PHE A 3 -4.03 15.01 4.44
CA PHE A 3 -4.36 14.13 3.33
C PHE A 3 -4.07 14.88 2.02
N THR A 4 -3.24 14.29 1.18
CA THR A 4 -2.90 14.81 -0.14
C THR A 4 -3.34 13.80 -1.18
N GLU A 5 -4.09 14.24 -2.20
CA GLU A 5 -4.49 13.37 -3.31
C GLU A 5 -3.24 12.83 -4.03
N SER A 6 -3.25 11.54 -4.34
CA SER A 6 -2.25 10.94 -5.22
C SER A 6 -2.66 11.06 -6.69
N PRO A 7 -1.76 10.77 -7.65
CA PRO A 7 -2.13 10.62 -9.05
C PRO A 7 -3.21 9.55 -9.32
N ILE A 8 -3.39 8.57 -8.42
CA ILE A 8 -4.46 7.57 -8.52
C ILE A 8 -5.72 8.09 -7.84
N ALA A 9 -6.84 8.11 -8.58
CA ALA A 9 -8.10 8.68 -8.12
C ALA A 9 -8.61 7.99 -6.85
N GLY A 10 -8.85 8.77 -5.79
CA GLY A 10 -9.33 8.25 -4.50
C GLY A 10 -8.25 7.58 -3.64
N ALA A 11 -6.99 7.54 -4.08
CA ALA A 11 -5.85 7.22 -3.23
C ALA A 11 -5.25 8.50 -2.63
N TYR A 12 -4.76 8.41 -1.39
CA TYR A 12 -4.25 9.55 -0.63
C TYR A 12 -2.90 9.25 0.02
N ILE A 13 -1.99 10.21 -0.05
CA ILE A 13 -0.80 10.27 0.79
C ILE A 13 -1.22 10.92 2.11
N ILE A 14 -0.96 10.23 3.21
CA ILE A 14 -1.37 10.68 4.55
C ILE A 14 -0.13 10.95 5.39
N ASP A 15 0.09 12.21 5.72
CA ASP A 15 1.16 12.61 6.63
C ASP A 15 0.66 12.66 8.07
N VAL A 16 1.42 12.02 8.96
CA VAL A 16 1.15 12.01 10.39
C VAL A 16 1.52 13.37 10.97
N ASN A 17 0.57 14.01 11.66
CA ASN A 17 0.84 15.22 12.43
C ASN A 17 1.69 14.85 13.65
N ARG A 18 2.99 15.12 13.59
CA ARG A 18 3.96 14.80 14.64
C ARG A 18 3.96 15.89 15.70
N ILE A 19 3.79 15.47 16.95
CA ILE A 19 3.92 16.32 18.14
C ILE A 19 5.11 15.79 18.91
N GLY A 20 6.21 16.52 18.91
CA GLY A 20 7.49 16.06 19.47
C GLY A 20 8.03 16.88 20.62
N ASP A 21 8.85 16.22 21.43
CA ASP A 21 9.70 16.79 22.47
C ASP A 21 10.99 15.96 22.59
N ASP A 22 11.82 16.21 23.61
CA ASP A 22 13.12 15.55 23.79
C ASP A 22 13.04 14.00 23.91
N ARG A 23 11.83 13.43 24.08
CA ARG A 23 11.60 11.98 24.13
C ARG A 23 11.35 11.36 22.76
N GLY A 24 11.14 12.17 21.72
CA GLY A 24 10.75 11.73 20.38
C GLY A 24 9.47 12.43 19.92
N PHE A 25 8.62 11.74 19.16
CA PHE A 25 7.32 12.28 18.74
C PHE A 25 6.17 11.31 18.97
N PHE A 26 4.99 11.90 19.13
CA PHE A 26 3.71 11.21 19.16
C PHE A 26 2.87 11.67 17.96
N GLY A 27 2.09 10.76 17.39
CA GLY A 27 1.22 11.04 16.26
C GLY A 27 0.14 9.98 16.12
N ARG A 28 -1.01 10.36 15.57
CA ARG A 28 -2.12 9.44 15.30
C ARG A 28 -1.96 8.85 13.90
N LEU A 29 -1.92 7.52 13.80
CA LEU A 29 -1.90 6.80 12.52
C LEU A 29 -3.30 6.62 11.93
N TRP A 30 -4.32 6.62 12.77
CA TRP A 30 -5.71 6.52 12.36
C TRP A 30 -6.60 7.34 13.29
N CYS A 31 -7.61 7.98 12.73
CA CYS A 31 -8.59 8.76 13.48
C CYS A 31 -9.90 8.77 12.71
N GLU A 32 -10.91 8.05 13.24
CA GLU A 32 -12.24 7.91 12.62
C GLU A 32 -12.80 9.24 12.11
N GLN A 33 -12.80 10.27 12.97
CA GLN A 33 -13.35 11.59 12.64
C GLN A 33 -12.61 12.29 11.49
N GLU A 34 -11.29 12.08 11.33
CA GLU A 34 -10.52 12.72 10.26
C GLU A 34 -10.74 11.99 8.94
N PHE A 35 -10.85 10.65 8.97
CA PHE A 35 -11.18 9.85 7.79
C PHE A 35 -12.62 10.10 7.33
N GLU A 36 -13.58 10.20 8.26
CA GLU A 36 -14.98 10.49 7.96
C GLU A 36 -15.15 11.86 7.29
N LYS A 37 -14.45 12.89 7.77
CA LYS A 37 -14.44 14.22 7.13
C LYS A 37 -13.94 14.21 5.69
N MET A 38 -13.04 13.29 5.37
CA MET A 38 -12.52 13.10 4.02
C MET A 38 -13.41 12.17 3.17
N GLY A 39 -14.51 11.64 3.73
CA GLY A 39 -15.35 10.65 3.06
C GLY A 39 -14.67 9.30 2.85
N LEU A 40 -13.63 8.99 3.64
CA LEU A 40 -12.87 7.75 3.55
C LEU A 40 -13.43 6.66 4.45
N VAL A 41 -13.04 5.41 4.18
CA VAL A 41 -13.50 4.28 4.99
C VAL A 41 -13.02 4.40 6.43
N THR A 42 -13.97 4.30 7.36
CA THR A 42 -13.72 4.36 8.80
C THR A 42 -13.76 2.98 9.45
N ARG A 43 -14.39 1.99 8.84
CA ARG A 43 -14.54 0.66 9.42
C ARG A 43 -13.30 -0.20 9.14
N ILE A 44 -12.36 -0.22 10.07
CA ILE A 44 -11.19 -1.09 10.03
C ILE A 44 -11.54 -2.48 10.60
N ARG A 45 -11.14 -3.54 9.90
CA ARG A 45 -11.40 -4.94 10.27
C ARG A 45 -10.18 -5.67 10.76
N GLN A 46 -9.03 -5.37 10.17
CA GLN A 46 -7.77 -6.00 10.56
C GLN A 46 -6.64 -4.98 10.55
N SER A 47 -5.63 -5.30 11.35
CA SER A 47 -4.32 -4.66 11.30
C SER A 47 -3.29 -5.76 11.10
N ASN A 48 -2.36 -5.52 10.20
CA ASN A 48 -1.46 -6.53 9.70
C ASN A 48 -0.03 -6.00 9.76
N ILE A 49 0.92 -6.92 9.93
CA ILE A 49 2.35 -6.64 10.01
C ILE A 49 3.09 -7.64 9.13
N GLY A 50 4.13 -7.17 8.44
CA GLY A 50 5.00 -8.00 7.63
C GLY A 50 6.44 -7.52 7.76
N VAL A 51 7.36 -8.45 8.00
CA VAL A 51 8.80 -8.15 8.04
C VAL A 51 9.47 -8.80 6.83
N SER A 52 10.28 -8.02 6.15
CA SER A 52 11.13 -8.47 5.05
C SER A 52 12.59 -8.27 5.45
N ARG A 53 13.36 -9.36 5.47
CA ARG A 53 14.71 -9.38 6.04
C ARG A 53 15.76 -8.73 5.14
N THR A 54 15.60 -8.88 3.83
CA THR A 54 16.60 -8.48 2.84
C THR A 54 16.11 -7.26 2.06
N ALA A 55 16.97 -6.27 1.82
CA ALA A 55 16.73 -5.20 0.87
C ALA A 55 16.47 -5.76 -0.54
N GLY A 56 15.60 -5.12 -1.31
CA GLY A 56 15.14 -5.58 -2.62
C GLY A 56 14.07 -6.68 -2.57
N THR A 57 13.59 -7.07 -1.38
CA THR A 57 12.46 -8.00 -1.25
C THR A 57 11.20 -7.34 -1.79
N LEU A 58 10.52 -7.99 -2.73
CA LEU A 58 9.26 -7.53 -3.30
C LEU A 58 8.09 -8.40 -2.82
N ARG A 59 6.98 -7.76 -2.46
CA ARG A 59 5.68 -8.42 -2.21
C ARG A 59 4.60 -7.70 -3.01
N GLY A 60 3.79 -8.45 -3.74
CA GLY A 60 2.68 -7.89 -4.51
C GLY A 60 2.76 -8.13 -6.03
N LEU A 61 1.82 -7.57 -6.79
CA LEU A 61 0.77 -6.64 -6.32
C LEU A 61 -0.52 -7.38 -5.94
N HIS A 62 -1.13 -7.02 -4.80
CA HIS A 62 -2.26 -7.76 -4.21
C HIS A 62 -3.51 -6.91 -4.02
N TYR A 63 -4.67 -7.55 -4.20
CA TYR A 63 -5.98 -7.00 -3.88
C TYR A 63 -7.00 -8.12 -3.64
N GLN A 64 -8.17 -7.77 -3.10
CA GLN A 64 -9.32 -8.66 -3.05
C GLN A 64 -10.37 -8.25 -4.09
N ARG A 65 -10.90 -9.23 -4.83
CA ARG A 65 -12.00 -9.03 -5.78
C ARG A 65 -13.34 -8.92 -5.07
N ALA A 66 -14.34 -8.39 -5.78
CA ALA A 66 -15.72 -8.45 -5.35
C ALA A 66 -16.11 -9.91 -5.00
N PRO A 67 -16.92 -10.13 -3.95
CA PRO A 67 -17.61 -9.11 -3.13
C PRO A 67 -16.80 -8.59 -1.92
N HIS A 68 -15.53 -8.98 -1.76
CA HIS A 68 -14.71 -8.69 -0.57
C HIS A 68 -13.61 -7.66 -0.85
N GLN A 69 -13.90 -6.65 -1.68
CA GLN A 69 -12.94 -5.59 -1.96
C GLN A 69 -12.55 -4.89 -0.65
N GLU A 70 -11.31 -4.42 -0.60
CA GLU A 70 -10.75 -3.83 0.61
C GLU A 70 -10.01 -2.53 0.31
N VAL A 71 -10.12 -1.59 1.25
CA VAL A 71 -9.21 -0.45 1.39
C VAL A 71 -8.03 -0.89 2.23
N LYS A 72 -6.83 -0.43 1.88
CA LYS A 72 -5.63 -0.58 2.70
C LYS A 72 -5.07 0.77 3.11
N ILE A 73 -4.57 0.88 4.34
CA ILE A 73 -3.81 2.03 4.80
C ILE A 73 -2.42 1.52 5.15
N VAL A 74 -1.46 1.72 4.26
CA VAL A 74 -0.13 1.09 4.31
C VAL A 74 0.91 2.07 4.84
N ARG A 75 1.83 1.59 5.68
CA ARG A 75 2.98 2.37 6.15
C ARG A 75 4.19 1.49 6.43
N CYS A 76 5.35 2.12 6.48
CA CYS A 76 6.57 1.51 6.99
C CYS A 76 6.76 1.89 8.47
N SER A 77 6.80 0.91 9.36
CA SER A 77 7.02 1.13 10.79
C SER A 77 8.48 1.05 11.19
N ARG A 78 9.31 0.34 10.42
CA ARG A 78 10.76 0.24 10.61
C ARG A 78 11.45 0.08 9.26
N GLY A 79 12.59 0.74 9.06
CA GLY A 79 13.33 0.70 7.80
C GLY A 79 12.69 1.60 6.74
N ALA A 80 12.75 1.16 5.48
CA ALA A 80 12.30 1.91 4.32
C ALA A 80 11.83 0.97 3.20
N MET A 81 10.71 1.32 2.56
CA MET A 81 10.17 0.60 1.41
C MET A 81 9.63 1.58 0.37
N TYR A 82 9.67 1.16 -0.90
CA TYR A 82 8.98 1.82 -1.98
C TYR A 82 7.64 1.11 -2.21
N ASP A 83 6.54 1.78 -1.84
CA ASP A 83 5.18 1.25 -1.97
C ASP A 83 4.59 1.70 -3.30
N VAL A 84 3.91 0.78 -3.98
CA VAL A 84 3.32 0.97 -5.31
C VAL A 84 1.84 0.57 -5.26
N ILE A 85 1.02 1.38 -5.92
CA ILE A 85 -0.37 1.07 -6.22
C ILE A 85 -0.64 1.10 -7.72
N VAL A 86 -1.54 0.23 -8.18
CA VAL A 86 -2.04 0.18 -9.55
C VAL A 86 -3.56 0.24 -9.53
N ASP A 87 -4.13 1.12 -10.35
CA ASP A 87 -5.58 1.26 -10.47
C ASP A 87 -6.17 0.26 -11.46
N LEU A 88 -6.94 -0.72 -10.95
CA LEU A 88 -7.58 -1.75 -11.77
C LEU A 88 -9.08 -1.50 -12.00
N ARG A 89 -9.60 -0.33 -11.62
CA ARG A 89 -11.02 0.01 -11.78
C ARG A 89 -11.27 0.55 -13.18
N THR A 90 -11.99 -0.20 -14.01
CA THR A 90 -12.22 0.14 -15.43
C THR A 90 -13.01 1.43 -15.67
N ASP A 91 -13.76 1.89 -14.66
CA ASP A 91 -14.50 3.15 -14.66
C ASP A 91 -13.71 4.33 -14.06
N SER A 92 -12.49 4.10 -13.58
CA SER A 92 -11.63 5.13 -13.00
C SER A 92 -10.94 5.98 -14.07
N PRO A 93 -10.82 7.31 -13.87
CA PRO A 93 -10.03 8.17 -14.75
C PRO A 93 -8.53 7.86 -14.74
N SER A 94 -8.03 7.13 -13.74
CA SER A 94 -6.64 6.69 -13.63
C SER A 94 -6.47 5.19 -13.91
N TYR A 95 -7.45 4.52 -14.54
CA TYR A 95 -7.35 3.10 -14.87
C TYR A 95 -6.04 2.74 -15.60
N GLY A 96 -5.38 1.68 -15.13
CA GLY A 96 -4.11 1.18 -15.66
C GLY A 96 -2.90 2.04 -15.29
N GLN A 97 -3.09 3.17 -14.59
CA GLN A 97 -1.98 3.95 -14.07
C GLN A 97 -1.47 3.38 -12.75
N TRP A 98 -0.20 3.65 -12.47
CA TRP A 98 0.43 3.31 -11.21
C TRP A 98 1.03 4.55 -10.56
N PHE A 99 1.15 4.50 -9.24
CA PHE A 99 1.83 5.51 -8.44
C PHE A 99 2.69 4.80 -7.40
N GLY A 100 3.87 5.35 -7.12
CA GLY A 100 4.73 4.83 -6.07
C GLY A 100 5.45 5.93 -5.29
N LEU A 101 5.67 5.67 -3.99
CA LEU A 101 6.37 6.57 -3.09
C LEU A 101 7.19 5.80 -2.05
N GLU A 102 8.19 6.47 -1.49
CA GLU A 102 8.93 5.93 -0.36
C GLU A 102 8.16 6.11 0.96
N LEU A 103 7.94 5.01 1.66
CA LEU A 103 7.42 4.96 3.01
C LEU A 103 8.55 4.49 3.94
N ASN A 104 8.85 5.27 4.98
CA ASN A 104 9.91 4.92 5.91
C ASN A 104 9.55 5.33 7.35
N GLN A 105 10.32 4.81 8.30
CA GLN A 105 10.12 5.10 9.72
C GLN A 105 10.27 6.60 10.05
N ASP A 106 11.07 7.33 9.26
CA ASP A 106 11.47 8.72 9.51
C ASP A 106 10.49 9.74 8.93
N ASN A 107 9.74 9.43 7.87
CA ASN A 107 8.66 10.25 7.32
C ASN A 107 7.31 9.91 7.96
N ALA A 108 7.13 8.66 8.41
CA ALA A 108 5.87 8.13 8.95
C ALA A 108 4.65 8.43 8.06
N THR A 109 4.89 8.60 6.77
CA THR A 109 3.86 8.77 5.75
C THR A 109 3.13 7.44 5.59
N MET A 110 1.85 7.50 5.23
CA MET A 110 1.02 6.35 4.95
C MET A 110 0.36 6.52 3.58
N LEU A 111 0.05 5.42 2.92
CA LEU A 111 -0.69 5.42 1.66
C LEU A 111 -2.07 4.79 1.86
N TYR A 112 -3.11 5.55 1.54
CA TYR A 112 -4.47 5.06 1.43
C TYR A 112 -4.69 4.48 0.03
N VAL A 113 -4.97 3.19 -0.02
CA VAL A 113 -5.23 2.42 -1.23
C VAL A 113 -6.72 2.12 -1.30
N PRO A 114 -7.47 2.66 -2.29
CA PRO A 114 -8.90 2.44 -2.39
C PRO A 114 -9.22 1.02 -2.89
N GLU A 115 -10.46 0.60 -2.67
CA GLU A 115 -10.99 -0.65 -3.22
C GLU A 115 -10.76 -0.74 -4.73
N GLY A 116 -10.41 -1.93 -5.21
CA GLY A 116 -10.14 -2.16 -6.63
C GLY A 116 -8.76 -1.68 -7.12
N CYS A 117 -7.92 -1.12 -6.26
CA CYS A 117 -6.49 -0.94 -6.56
C CYS A 117 -5.68 -2.13 -6.03
N ALA A 118 -4.66 -2.55 -6.79
CA ALA A 118 -3.65 -3.48 -6.31
C ALA A 118 -2.49 -2.73 -5.67
N THR A 119 -1.89 -3.29 -4.62
CA THR A 119 -0.76 -2.69 -3.90
C THR A 119 0.35 -3.70 -3.64
N GLY A 120 1.60 -3.22 -3.60
CA GLY A 120 2.76 -3.99 -3.22
C GLY A 120 3.95 -3.09 -2.95
N TYR A 121 5.02 -3.64 -2.41
CA TYR A 121 6.18 -2.85 -2.03
C TYR A 121 7.49 -3.58 -2.29
N GLN A 122 8.56 -2.80 -2.47
CA GLN A 122 9.93 -3.27 -2.47
C GLN A 122 10.67 -2.69 -1.26
N THR A 123 11.34 -3.52 -0.47
CA THR A 123 12.19 -3.03 0.62
C THR A 123 13.42 -2.34 0.08
N LEU A 124 13.78 -1.19 0.68
CA LEU A 124 14.98 -0.42 0.31
C LEU A 124 16.16 -0.72 1.23
N VAL A 125 15.88 -1.22 2.43
CA VAL A 125 16.87 -1.62 3.43
C VAL A 125 16.48 -2.94 4.08
N ASP A 126 17.46 -3.60 4.70
CA ASP A 126 17.26 -4.82 5.48
C ASP A 126 16.32 -4.57 6.67
N ASP A 127 15.70 -5.65 7.16
CA ASP A 127 14.83 -5.66 8.34
C ASP A 127 13.68 -4.64 8.31
N THR A 128 13.16 -4.37 7.12
CA THR A 128 12.03 -3.46 6.89
C THR A 128 10.70 -4.08 7.33
N GLU A 129 9.92 -3.31 8.08
CA GLU A 129 8.61 -3.69 8.62
C GLU A 129 7.50 -2.85 7.99
N MET A 130 6.61 -3.53 7.28
CA MET A 130 5.35 -2.99 6.81
C MET A 130 4.28 -3.19 7.88
N TYR A 131 3.48 -2.15 8.10
CA TYR A 131 2.25 -2.19 8.89
C TYR A 131 1.10 -1.65 8.05
N TYR A 132 -0.05 -2.32 8.05
CA TYR A 132 -1.23 -1.79 7.38
C TYR A 132 -2.53 -2.09 8.10
N LEU A 133 -3.53 -1.24 7.86
CA LEU A 133 -4.93 -1.46 8.23
C LEU A 133 -5.73 -1.88 6.99
N THR A 134 -6.74 -2.73 7.15
CA THR A 134 -7.68 -3.10 6.07
C THR A 134 -9.14 -2.94 6.49
N SER A 135 -10.00 -2.56 5.54
CA SER A 135 -11.44 -2.40 5.74
C SER A 135 -12.26 -3.68 5.62
N GLU A 136 -11.66 -4.80 5.21
CA GLU A 136 -12.34 -6.10 5.11
C GLU A 136 -11.48 -7.22 5.74
N PHE A 137 -12.12 -8.33 6.08
CA PHE A 137 -11.43 -9.55 6.46
C PHE A 137 -10.67 -10.16 5.27
N TYR A 138 -9.66 -10.96 5.57
CA TYR A 138 -8.99 -11.76 4.57
C TYR A 138 -9.90 -12.88 4.06
N HIS A 139 -10.13 -12.89 2.75
CA HIS A 139 -10.94 -13.86 2.03
C HIS A 139 -10.06 -14.57 0.97
N PRO A 140 -9.50 -15.76 1.27
CA PRO A 140 -8.59 -16.47 0.36
C PRO A 140 -9.15 -16.67 -1.06
N GLU A 141 -10.46 -16.86 -1.17
CA GLU A 141 -11.18 -17.04 -2.43
C GLU A 141 -11.27 -15.76 -3.29
N SER A 142 -11.18 -14.60 -2.65
CA SER A 142 -11.22 -13.29 -3.29
C SER A 142 -9.83 -12.67 -3.45
N ALA A 143 -8.87 -13.09 -2.63
CA ALA A 143 -7.48 -12.67 -2.69
C ALA A 143 -6.84 -13.06 -4.02
N THR A 144 -6.25 -12.08 -4.68
CA THR A 144 -5.61 -12.27 -5.98
C THR A 144 -4.53 -11.21 -6.18
N GLY A 145 -3.87 -11.22 -7.34
CA GLY A 145 -2.83 -10.27 -7.66
C GLY A 145 -2.61 -10.12 -9.15
N VAL A 146 -1.82 -9.09 -9.46
CA VAL A 146 -1.28 -8.84 -10.80
C VAL A 146 0.24 -8.83 -10.73
N ARG A 147 0.86 -9.19 -11.85
CA ARG A 147 2.30 -9.32 -11.92
C ARG A 147 3.02 -8.01 -11.62
N TYR A 148 4.03 -8.05 -10.75
CA TYR A 148 4.79 -6.87 -10.34
C TYR A 148 5.59 -6.21 -11.50
N ASN A 149 5.96 -7.00 -12.51
CA ASN A 149 6.69 -6.56 -13.70
C ASN A 149 5.85 -6.69 -14.97
N ASP A 150 4.54 -6.52 -14.85
CA ASP A 150 3.63 -6.45 -15.99
C ASP A 150 4.06 -5.32 -16.96
N PRO A 151 4.32 -5.63 -18.25
CA PRO A 151 4.71 -4.63 -19.24
C PRO A 151 3.65 -3.55 -19.49
N SER A 152 2.37 -3.82 -19.23
CA SER A 152 1.28 -2.86 -19.42
C SER A 152 1.34 -1.70 -18.41
N PHE A 153 1.74 -1.99 -17.17
CA PHE A 153 1.93 -0.97 -16.14
C PHE A 153 3.33 -0.35 -16.22
N ASN A 154 4.34 -1.15 -16.59
CA ASN A 154 5.75 -0.71 -16.69
C ASN A 154 6.24 0.01 -15.42
N ILE A 155 5.98 -0.60 -14.25
CA ILE A 155 6.35 -0.07 -12.94
C ILE A 155 7.86 0.06 -12.82
N GLN A 156 8.33 1.22 -12.36
CA GLN A 156 9.76 1.48 -12.15
C GLN A 156 10.14 1.18 -10.72
N TRP A 157 10.60 -0.06 -10.47
CA TRP A 157 11.12 -0.47 -9.18
C TRP A 157 12.52 0.11 -8.93
N PRO A 158 12.81 0.70 -7.76
CA PRO A 158 14.07 1.41 -7.51
C PRO A 158 15.30 0.49 -7.37
N MET A 159 15.10 -0.79 -7.12
CA MET A 159 16.19 -1.78 -6.96
C MET A 159 15.91 -3.04 -7.79
N GLU A 160 16.94 -3.84 -8.03
CA GLU A 160 16.75 -5.21 -8.50
C GLU A 160 15.97 -6.03 -7.45
N VAL A 161 15.06 -6.89 -7.92
CA VAL A 161 14.29 -7.78 -7.04
C VAL A 161 15.20 -8.90 -6.55
N THR A 162 15.48 -8.93 -5.26
CA THR A 162 16.38 -9.91 -4.63
C THR A 162 15.64 -11.12 -4.08
N VAL A 163 14.44 -10.90 -3.54
CA VAL A 163 13.59 -11.94 -2.94
C VAL A 163 12.15 -11.68 -3.32
N ILE A 164 11.46 -12.71 -3.80
CA ILE A 164 10.03 -12.66 -4.16
C ILE A 164 9.42 -14.04 -3.91
N SER A 165 8.14 -14.11 -3.54
CA SER A 165 7.47 -15.37 -3.27
C SER A 165 7.11 -16.12 -4.56
N ASP A 166 7.03 -17.46 -4.50
CA ASP A 166 6.59 -18.27 -5.64
C ASP A 166 5.20 -17.83 -6.13
N ASN A 167 4.29 -17.51 -5.21
CA ASN A 167 2.95 -17.00 -5.56
C ASN A 167 3.05 -15.69 -6.36
N ASP A 168 3.90 -14.75 -5.94
CA ASP A 168 4.03 -13.45 -6.61
C ASP A 168 4.69 -13.55 -7.98
N THR A 169 5.55 -14.54 -8.20
CA THR A 169 6.14 -14.81 -9.52
C THR A 169 5.15 -15.40 -10.52
N GLN A 170 4.02 -15.94 -10.05
CA GLN A 170 3.04 -16.67 -10.85
C GLN A 170 1.81 -15.82 -11.21
N TRP A 171 1.69 -14.59 -10.73
CA TRP A 171 0.59 -13.72 -11.15
C TRP A 171 0.64 -13.48 -12.66
N PRO A 172 -0.51 -13.56 -13.35
CA PRO A 172 -0.58 -13.32 -14.77
C PRO A 172 -0.44 -11.83 -15.08
N ASP A 173 -0.17 -11.55 -16.35
CA ASP A 173 -0.29 -10.20 -16.89
C ASP A 173 -1.78 -9.78 -16.85
N HIS A 174 -2.03 -8.50 -16.65
CA HIS A 174 -3.34 -7.87 -16.61
C HIS A 174 -3.93 -7.81 -18.02
N THR A 175 -5.10 -8.42 -18.20
CA THR A 175 -5.78 -8.51 -19.49
C THR A 175 -7.09 -7.74 -19.49
N GLY A 176 -7.04 -6.42 -19.22
CA GLY A 176 -8.18 -5.52 -19.41
C GLY A 176 -9.35 -5.76 -18.46
#